data_AF-A0A0R2K0F5-F1
#
_entry.id   AF-A0A0R2K0F5-F1
#
_cell.length_a   1.000
_cell.length_b   1.000
_cell.length_c   1.000
_cell.angle_alpha   90.00
_cell.angle_beta   90.00
_cell.angle_gamma   90.00
#
_symmetry.space_group_name_H-M   'P 1'
#
loop_
_entity.id
_entity.type
_entity.pdbx_description
1 polymer ?
#
loop_
_entity_poly.entity_id
_entity_poly.type
_entity_poly.pdbx_seq_one_letter_code
_entity_poly.pdbx_strand_id
1 'polypeptide(L)'
;MNRKKVMNLIFAIMAMVMLTACKNQNQKQSSSKTVTTTRRSKSNSSKKKSSNRSKKVVQSSSSVKKNSSETTTMNFEQIKQGDYSGLQGTWTELAHKTGKTFVKGGTDTLSVFNESMVNGSTKVQKQTLTDTDGEHALVFKTKDNILTAGLSDENVAVNWTVKFYPKGTTSQYQTNDNVGKNSQNLIVIWTSNNSYTEVFAQTSTKVPVVKAKTVKTGLNLSQISKNNFSSLVGTWKNNHDGKTIVVTNKIMNAPADSNVAWSKGAVLSGAEHNGYPDVITAGKITNGYIQGGIGTFHAKVLGSSFDPLTIIPKNVKLSNSDDSDYTRDRLILGGGQGGTGTQAYYKQ
;
A
#
# COMPACT_ATOMS: atom_id res chain seq x y z
N MET A 1 29.99 -55.57 8.10
CA MET A 1 29.32 -56.87 7.85
C MET A 1 28.13 -56.96 8.79
N ASN A 2 26.95 -57.40 8.31
CA ASN A 2 25.69 -57.63 9.09
C ASN A 2 24.98 -56.39 9.71
N ARG A 3 23.64 -56.36 9.90
CA ARG A 3 22.49 -56.88 9.10
C ARG A 3 21.16 -56.41 9.75
N LYS A 4 20.19 -55.94 8.93
CA LYS A 4 18.74 -55.78 9.25
C LYS A 4 18.41 -54.65 10.28
N LYS A 5 17.19 -54.09 10.38
CA LYS A 5 15.86 -54.45 9.82
C LYS A 5 15.11 -53.23 9.24
N VAL A 6 14.24 -53.50 8.26
CA VAL A 6 13.16 -52.61 7.78
C VAL A 6 12.06 -52.51 8.84
N MET A 7 11.37 -51.37 8.93
CA MET A 7 10.06 -51.29 9.60
C MET A 7 9.07 -50.45 8.78
N ASN A 8 8.19 -51.14 8.06
CA ASN A 8 6.98 -50.54 7.49
C ASN A 8 5.96 -50.32 8.62
N LEU A 9 5.23 -49.21 8.59
CA LEU A 9 4.00 -49.06 9.37
C LEU A 9 2.91 -48.45 8.49
N ILE A 10 2.03 -49.32 7.99
CA ILE A 10 0.82 -48.94 7.28
C ILE A 10 -0.25 -48.67 8.34
N PHE A 11 -0.82 -47.46 8.35
CA PHE A 11 -2.07 -47.19 9.06
C PHE A 11 -3.13 -46.71 8.07
N ALA A 12 -3.99 -47.63 7.67
CA ALA A 12 -5.24 -47.33 6.99
C ALA A 12 -6.33 -47.11 8.05
N ILE A 13 -6.99 -45.96 8.02
CA ILE A 13 -8.28 -45.76 8.68
C ILE A 13 -9.26 -45.25 7.63
N MET A 14 -10.22 -46.11 7.30
CA MET A 14 -11.30 -45.86 6.36
C MET A 14 -12.57 -45.56 7.16
N ALA A 15 -13.22 -44.42 6.91
CA ALA A 15 -14.58 -44.17 7.36
C ALA A 15 -15.27 -43.21 6.37
N MET A 16 -16.19 -43.75 5.58
CA MET A 16 -17.10 -42.97 4.74
C MET A 16 -18.26 -42.45 5.59
N VAL A 17 -18.68 -41.20 5.34
CA VAL A 17 -20.07 -40.78 5.56
C VAL A 17 -20.54 -40.10 4.28
N MET A 18 -21.53 -40.70 3.62
CA MET A 18 -22.21 -40.07 2.49
C MET A 18 -23.30 -39.12 2.98
N LEU A 19 -23.46 -37.99 2.32
CA LEU A 19 -24.73 -37.25 2.28
C LEU A 19 -25.08 -36.91 0.84
N THR A 20 -25.89 -37.77 0.24
CA THR A 20 -26.65 -37.46 -0.97
C THR A 20 -27.77 -36.48 -0.64
N ALA A 21 -27.84 -35.34 -1.34
CA ALA A 21 -29.02 -34.50 -1.40
C ALA A 21 -29.40 -34.27 -2.88
N CYS A 22 -30.66 -34.55 -3.21
CA CYS A 22 -31.07 -34.70 -4.60
C CYS A 22 -31.24 -33.37 -5.35
N LYS A 23 -30.74 -33.39 -6.58
CA LYS A 23 -31.20 -32.57 -7.70
C LYS A 23 -32.73 -32.58 -7.79
N ASN A 24 -33.35 -31.45 -8.13
CA ASN A 24 -34.64 -31.45 -8.81
C ASN A 24 -34.66 -30.47 -9.97
N GLN A 25 -35.30 -30.86 -11.06
CA GLN A 25 -35.35 -30.17 -12.36
C GLN A 25 -36.81 -30.14 -12.85
N ASN A 26 -37.08 -29.27 -13.84
CA ASN A 26 -38.35 -29.11 -14.57
C ASN A 26 -39.41 -28.26 -13.83
N GLN A 27 -40.27 -27.50 -14.52
CA GLN A 27 -40.60 -27.53 -15.95
C GLN A 27 -40.41 -26.20 -16.70
N LYS A 28 -40.13 -26.30 -18.01
CA LYS A 28 -40.53 -25.29 -19.00
C LYS A 28 -42.03 -25.49 -19.29
N GLN A 29 -42.80 -24.42 -19.50
CA GLN A 29 -43.62 -24.35 -20.71
C GLN A 29 -43.91 -22.92 -21.14
N SER A 30 -43.91 -22.71 -22.46
CA SER A 30 -44.33 -21.49 -23.13
C SER A 30 -45.80 -21.61 -23.54
N SER A 31 -46.55 -20.51 -23.49
CA SER A 31 -47.60 -20.27 -24.48
C SER A 31 -47.79 -18.77 -24.72
N SER A 32 -48.03 -18.46 -25.99
CA SER A 32 -48.24 -17.11 -26.51
C SER A 32 -49.71 -16.68 -26.37
N LYS A 33 -49.94 -15.36 -26.40
CA LYS A 33 -50.86 -14.78 -27.39
C LYS A 33 -50.71 -13.28 -27.57
N THR A 34 -50.61 -12.90 -28.84
CA THR A 34 -50.63 -11.53 -29.38
C THR A 34 -52.04 -10.95 -29.32
N VAL A 35 -52.17 -9.64 -29.08
CA VAL A 35 -53.22 -8.83 -29.70
C VAL A 35 -52.59 -7.55 -30.28
N THR A 36 -52.95 -7.27 -31.53
CA THR A 36 -52.46 -6.17 -32.36
C THR A 36 -53.58 -5.18 -32.61
N THR A 37 -53.33 -3.86 -32.55
CA THR A 37 -53.98 -2.80 -33.37
C THR A 37 -53.27 -1.45 -33.11
N THR A 38 -52.39 -0.95 -33.97
CA THR A 38 -52.61 -0.17 -35.22
C THR A 38 -53.42 1.14 -35.10
N ARG A 39 -52.75 2.28 -35.25
CA ARG A 39 -52.76 3.17 -36.45
C ARG A 39 -51.77 4.34 -36.24
N ARG A 40 -50.75 4.52 -37.09
CA ARG A 40 -50.72 5.32 -38.34
C ARG A 40 -51.01 6.81 -38.10
N SER A 41 -49.99 7.68 -38.09
CA SER A 41 -49.35 8.37 -39.25
C SER A 41 -49.88 9.81 -39.39
N LYS A 42 -49.16 10.84 -39.88
CA LYS A 42 -48.22 10.91 -41.02
C LYS A 42 -47.47 12.29 -41.00
N SER A 43 -46.30 12.42 -41.66
CA SER A 43 -45.90 13.48 -42.66
C SER A 43 -46.25 14.97 -42.36
N ASN A 44 -45.45 16.05 -42.57
CA ASN A 44 -44.25 16.38 -43.40
C ASN A 44 -43.79 17.85 -43.08
N SER A 45 -42.85 18.59 -43.74
CA SER A 45 -41.75 18.33 -44.70
C SER A 45 -40.74 19.50 -44.84
N SER A 46 -39.45 19.22 -44.67
CA SER A 46 -38.32 19.57 -45.59
C SER A 46 -37.82 21.02 -45.87
N LYS A 47 -36.46 21.14 -45.92
CA LYS A 47 -35.62 22.03 -46.79
C LYS A 47 -35.64 23.56 -46.51
N LYS A 48 -34.60 24.37 -46.79
CA LYS A 48 -33.26 24.16 -47.42
C LYS A 48 -32.22 25.22 -46.94
N LYS A 49 -30.95 25.03 -47.33
CA LYS A 49 -29.74 25.84 -47.03
C LYS A 49 -29.81 27.33 -47.42
N SER A 50 -29.04 28.16 -46.71
CA SER A 50 -28.21 29.23 -47.31
C SER A 50 -26.90 29.42 -46.51
N SER A 51 -25.87 29.98 -47.12
CA SER A 51 -24.50 30.08 -46.61
C SER A 51 -24.13 31.46 -46.10
N ASN A 52 -23.26 31.57 -45.09
CA ASN A 52 -22.21 32.58 -45.13
C ASN A 52 -20.97 32.24 -44.29
N ARG A 53 -19.82 32.80 -44.70
CA ARG A 53 -18.47 32.46 -44.20
C ARG A 53 -17.78 33.73 -43.69
N SER A 54 -17.58 33.86 -42.39
CA SER A 54 -16.75 34.92 -41.82
C SER A 54 -16.12 34.49 -40.49
N LYS A 55 -14.79 34.54 -40.42
CA LYS A 55 -14.02 34.24 -39.20
C LYS A 55 -14.18 35.36 -38.18
N LYS A 56 -14.51 35.03 -36.92
CA LYS A 56 -14.03 35.79 -35.76
C LYS A 56 -13.87 34.82 -34.58
N VAL A 57 -12.66 34.76 -34.02
CA VAL A 57 -12.36 33.90 -32.86
C VAL A 57 -13.07 34.49 -31.65
N VAL A 58 -14.04 33.75 -31.10
CA VAL A 58 -14.67 34.07 -29.82
C VAL A 58 -14.14 33.10 -28.78
N GLN A 59 -13.54 33.68 -27.75
CA GLN A 59 -12.97 33.01 -26.59
C GLN A 59 -14.10 32.31 -25.81
N SER A 60 -14.24 31.00 -26.00
CA SER A 60 -15.33 30.21 -25.40
C SER A 60 -14.87 29.50 -24.13
N SER A 61 -15.19 30.10 -22.99
CA SER A 61 -15.04 29.51 -21.67
C SER A 61 -16.11 28.42 -21.46
N SER A 62 -15.79 27.16 -21.76
CA SER A 62 -16.65 26.02 -21.44
C SER A 62 -16.27 25.41 -20.08
N SER A 63 -16.94 25.88 -19.04
CA SER A 63 -16.87 25.30 -17.70
C SER A 63 -17.36 23.85 -17.68
N VAL A 64 -16.44 22.88 -17.68
CA VAL A 64 -16.79 21.47 -17.45
C VAL A 64 -17.17 21.29 -15.98
N LYS A 65 -18.45 21.01 -15.72
CA LYS A 65 -18.95 20.72 -14.38
C LYS A 65 -18.20 19.55 -13.78
N LYS A 66 -17.46 19.81 -12.70
CA LYS A 66 -16.76 18.78 -11.92
C LYS A 66 -17.78 18.01 -11.09
N ASN A 67 -18.39 16.97 -11.66
CA ASN A 67 -19.19 16.00 -10.91
C ASN A 67 -18.26 15.22 -9.96
N SER A 68 -18.09 15.73 -8.75
CA SER A 68 -17.31 15.09 -7.70
C SER A 68 -18.08 13.91 -7.09
N SER A 69 -18.03 12.77 -7.78
CA SER A 69 -18.38 11.46 -7.23
C SER A 69 -17.46 10.40 -7.83
N GLU A 70 -16.17 10.46 -7.46
CA GLU A 70 -15.17 9.48 -7.87
C GLU A 70 -15.28 8.22 -7.01
N THR A 71 -16.14 7.29 -7.43
CA THR A 71 -16.07 5.89 -7.00
C THR A 71 -14.70 5.32 -7.37
N THR A 72 -13.87 5.05 -6.38
CA THR A 72 -12.48 4.58 -6.55
C THR A 72 -12.42 3.07 -6.86
N THR A 73 -12.99 2.67 -8.00
CA THR A 73 -12.86 1.31 -8.54
C THR A 73 -11.44 1.08 -9.03
N MET A 74 -10.83 -0.07 -8.72
CA MET A 74 -9.50 -0.43 -9.22
C MET A 74 -9.51 -0.48 -10.76
N ASN A 75 -8.51 0.13 -11.41
CA ASN A 75 -8.39 0.07 -12.86
C ASN A 75 -7.57 -1.15 -13.29
N PHE A 76 -8.26 -2.22 -13.70
CA PHE A 76 -7.61 -3.46 -14.12
C PHE A 76 -6.75 -3.33 -15.37
N GLU A 77 -7.05 -2.40 -16.30
CA GLU A 77 -6.25 -2.23 -17.50
C GLU A 77 -4.90 -1.55 -17.21
N GLN A 78 -4.86 -0.61 -16.26
CA GLN A 78 -3.60 -0.07 -15.72
C GLN A 78 -2.77 -1.18 -15.04
N ILE A 79 -3.41 -1.98 -14.16
CA ILE A 79 -2.72 -3.03 -13.39
C ILE A 79 -2.12 -4.10 -14.30
N LYS A 80 -2.81 -4.52 -15.38
CA LYS A 80 -2.29 -5.45 -16.40
C LYS A 80 -1.07 -4.89 -17.15
N GLN A 81 -0.98 -3.57 -17.28
CA GLN A 81 0.13 -2.88 -17.95
C GLN A 81 1.30 -2.59 -16.99
N GLY A 82 1.18 -2.93 -15.70
CA GLY A 82 2.19 -2.64 -14.69
C GLY A 82 2.05 -1.29 -14.00
N ASP A 83 0.98 -0.55 -14.27
CA ASP A 83 0.69 0.72 -13.61
C ASP A 83 -0.18 0.46 -12.36
N TYR A 84 0.47 0.55 -11.20
CA TYR A 84 -0.15 0.42 -9.88
C TYR A 84 -0.37 1.79 -9.21
N SER A 85 -0.20 2.91 -9.92
CA SER A 85 -0.38 4.26 -9.37
C SER A 85 -1.78 4.45 -8.76
N GLY A 86 -2.82 3.93 -9.41
CA GLY A 86 -4.20 3.93 -8.91
C GLY A 86 -4.47 3.04 -7.68
N LEU A 87 -3.51 2.18 -7.30
CA LEU A 87 -3.56 1.34 -6.10
C LEU A 87 -2.74 1.91 -4.92
N GLN A 88 -2.03 3.02 -5.11
CA GLN A 88 -1.27 3.64 -4.01
C GLN A 88 -2.17 4.06 -2.84
N GLY A 89 -1.56 4.15 -1.66
CA GLY A 89 -2.26 4.41 -0.41
C GLY A 89 -1.80 3.45 0.69
N THR A 90 -2.50 3.47 1.81
CA THR A 90 -2.21 2.57 2.93
C THR A 90 -2.94 1.24 2.74
N TRP A 91 -2.17 0.16 2.71
CA TRP A 91 -2.64 -1.21 2.76
C TRP A 91 -2.30 -1.79 4.13
N THR A 92 -3.27 -2.43 4.77
CA THR A 92 -3.12 -3.01 6.10
C THR A 92 -3.58 -4.45 6.06
N GLU A 93 -2.81 -5.34 6.66
CA GLU A 93 -3.17 -6.75 6.77
C GLU A 93 -4.45 -6.91 7.61
N LEU A 94 -5.50 -7.41 6.96
CA LEU A 94 -6.81 -7.67 7.53
C LEU A 94 -6.88 -9.08 8.13
N ALA A 95 -6.17 -10.03 7.53
CA ALA A 95 -6.09 -11.42 7.96
C ALA A 95 -4.98 -12.15 7.19
N HIS A 96 -4.44 -13.21 7.79
CA HIS A 96 -3.66 -14.22 7.09
C HIS A 96 -4.19 -15.62 7.37
N LYS A 97 -3.68 -16.61 6.64
CA LYS A 97 -3.94 -18.04 6.84
C LYS A 97 -2.71 -18.86 6.52
N THR A 98 -2.37 -19.75 7.45
CA THR A 98 -1.38 -20.82 7.27
C THR A 98 -2.11 -22.16 7.39
N GLY A 99 -1.97 -23.04 6.40
CA GLY A 99 -2.69 -24.33 6.40
C GLY A 99 -4.22 -24.18 6.30
N LYS A 100 -4.96 -24.43 7.38
CA LYS A 100 -6.44 -24.47 7.39
C LYS A 100 -7.12 -23.25 8.00
N THR A 101 -6.51 -22.58 8.98
CA THR A 101 -7.15 -21.59 9.85
C THR A 101 -6.82 -20.15 9.41
N PHE A 102 -7.82 -19.25 9.42
CA PHE A 102 -7.60 -17.82 9.27
C PHE A 102 -7.38 -17.16 10.64
N VAL A 103 -6.43 -16.23 10.69
CA VAL A 103 -6.15 -15.34 11.82
C VAL A 103 -6.58 -13.93 11.41
N LYS A 104 -7.32 -13.22 12.27
CA LYS A 104 -7.79 -11.85 12.01
C LYS A 104 -6.68 -10.86 12.40
N GLY A 105 -6.37 -9.95 11.48
CA GLY A 105 -5.26 -9.00 11.57
C GLY A 105 -3.89 -9.65 11.39
N GLY A 106 -2.86 -8.81 11.46
CA GLY A 106 -1.46 -9.20 11.48
C GLY A 106 -0.56 -7.95 11.41
N THR A 107 0.71 -8.14 11.08
CA THR A 107 1.73 -7.07 11.08
C THR A 107 2.40 -6.85 9.72
N ASP A 108 2.09 -7.67 8.72
CA ASP A 108 2.70 -7.58 7.42
C ASP A 108 2.19 -6.37 6.63
N THR A 109 2.98 -5.94 5.65
CA THR A 109 2.72 -4.68 4.92
C THR A 109 2.87 -4.87 3.44
N LEU A 110 1.83 -4.50 2.69
CA LEU A 110 1.87 -4.36 1.25
C LEU A 110 2.22 -2.92 0.89
N SER A 111 3.41 -2.71 0.33
CA SER A 111 3.85 -1.41 -0.18
C SER A 111 3.53 -1.30 -1.67
N VAL A 112 2.85 -0.24 -2.09
CA VAL A 112 2.49 -0.01 -3.50
C VAL A 112 3.15 1.27 -4.01
N PHE A 113 3.83 1.16 -5.15
CA PHE A 113 4.53 2.22 -5.88
C PHE A 113 3.90 2.42 -7.26
N ASN A 114 4.46 3.27 -8.13
CA ASN A 114 3.90 3.49 -9.47
C ASN A 114 3.94 2.22 -10.33
N GLU A 115 5.08 1.51 -10.32
CA GLU A 115 5.36 0.39 -11.22
C GLU A 115 5.52 -0.96 -10.50
N SER A 116 5.35 -0.99 -9.18
CA SER A 116 5.54 -2.21 -8.39
C SER A 116 4.71 -2.26 -7.10
N MET A 117 4.51 -3.48 -6.62
CA MET A 117 4.03 -3.80 -5.28
C MET A 117 5.07 -4.67 -4.58
N VAL A 118 5.25 -4.50 -3.27
CA VAL A 118 6.21 -5.25 -2.46
C VAL A 118 5.52 -5.77 -1.20
N ASN A 119 5.69 -7.06 -0.92
CA ASN A 119 5.24 -7.77 0.26
C ASN A 119 6.39 -8.67 0.72
N GLY A 120 6.97 -8.40 1.90
CA GLY A 120 8.15 -9.12 2.38
C GLY A 120 9.30 -9.12 1.36
N SER A 121 9.79 -10.30 1.00
CA SER A 121 10.77 -10.55 -0.07
C SER A 121 10.16 -10.59 -1.48
N THR A 122 8.83 -10.67 -1.59
CA THR A 122 8.12 -10.81 -2.86
C THR A 122 7.82 -9.45 -3.47
N LYS A 123 8.12 -9.28 -4.75
CA LYS A 123 7.90 -8.05 -5.49
C LYS A 123 7.16 -8.35 -6.78
N VAL A 124 6.03 -7.69 -7.01
CA VAL A 124 5.41 -7.63 -8.33
C VAL A 124 5.87 -6.35 -9.01
N GLN A 125 6.48 -6.43 -10.19
CA GLN A 125 6.82 -5.28 -11.02
C GLN A 125 6.43 -5.55 -12.47
N LYS A 126 5.70 -4.61 -13.08
CA LYS A 126 5.13 -4.74 -14.43
C LYS A 126 4.27 -5.99 -14.61
N GLN A 127 4.81 -7.05 -15.23
CA GLN A 127 4.14 -8.34 -15.42
C GLN A 127 5.01 -9.49 -14.90
N THR A 128 5.88 -9.19 -13.94
CA THR A 128 6.82 -10.12 -13.31
C THR A 128 6.57 -10.15 -11.81
N LEU A 129 6.56 -11.34 -11.22
CA LEU A 129 6.72 -11.56 -9.78
C LEU A 129 8.15 -12.02 -9.53
N THR A 130 8.87 -11.34 -8.66
CA THR A 130 10.19 -11.74 -8.16
C THR A 130 10.02 -12.27 -6.74
N ASP A 131 10.55 -13.45 -6.46
CA ASP A 131 10.67 -14.04 -5.13
C ASP A 131 12.11 -14.54 -4.86
N THR A 132 12.29 -15.48 -3.93
CA THR A 132 13.62 -16.06 -3.62
C THR A 132 14.15 -16.97 -4.72
N ASP A 133 13.29 -17.49 -5.58
CA ASP A 133 13.61 -18.53 -6.57
C ASP A 133 13.85 -17.90 -7.96
N GLY A 134 13.47 -16.63 -8.15
CA GLY A 134 13.84 -15.83 -9.30
C GLY A 134 12.74 -14.89 -9.79
N GLU A 135 12.70 -14.66 -11.09
CA GLU A 135 11.67 -13.88 -11.78
C GLU A 135 10.69 -14.80 -12.53
N HIS A 136 9.40 -14.60 -12.27
CA HIS A 136 8.30 -15.38 -12.83
C HIS A 136 7.35 -14.46 -13.59
N ALA A 137 7.06 -14.77 -14.86
CA ALA A 137 6.08 -14.00 -15.64
C ALA A 137 4.65 -14.22 -15.12
N LEU A 138 3.81 -13.19 -15.20
CA LEU A 138 2.41 -13.20 -14.74
C LEU A 138 1.41 -13.15 -15.88
N VAL A 139 0.39 -14.02 -15.83
CA VAL A 139 -0.82 -13.95 -16.66
C VAL A 139 -1.98 -13.37 -15.86
N PHE A 140 -2.66 -12.39 -16.45
CA PHE A 140 -3.80 -11.70 -15.85
C PHE A 140 -5.13 -12.23 -16.40
N LYS A 141 -6.02 -12.69 -15.51
CA LYS A 141 -7.37 -13.19 -15.84
C LYS A 141 -8.40 -12.38 -15.04
N THR A 142 -9.46 -11.90 -15.70
CA THR A 142 -10.56 -11.15 -15.04
C THR A 142 -11.83 -11.99 -15.03
N LYS A 143 -12.47 -12.15 -13.87
CA LYS A 143 -13.76 -12.85 -13.72
C LYS A 143 -14.54 -12.21 -12.56
N ASP A 144 -15.86 -12.08 -12.70
CA ASP A 144 -16.76 -11.61 -11.62
C ASP A 144 -16.33 -10.25 -10.99
N ASN A 145 -15.78 -9.36 -11.82
CA ASN A 145 -15.17 -8.07 -11.45
C ASN A 145 -13.98 -8.19 -10.47
N ILE A 146 -13.26 -9.31 -10.50
CA ILE A 146 -12.02 -9.57 -9.77
C ILE A 146 -10.90 -9.83 -10.80
N LEU A 147 -9.76 -9.19 -10.62
CA LEU A 147 -8.55 -9.47 -11.41
C LEU A 147 -7.68 -10.46 -10.64
N THR A 148 -7.20 -11.50 -11.31
CA THR A 148 -6.21 -12.45 -10.78
C THR A 148 -4.97 -12.39 -11.65
N ALA A 149 -3.83 -12.08 -11.05
CA ALA A 149 -2.52 -12.40 -11.61
C ALA A 149 -2.09 -13.76 -11.05
N GLY A 150 -1.72 -14.69 -11.92
CA GLY A 150 -1.07 -15.95 -11.55
C GLY A 150 0.18 -16.14 -12.41
N LEU A 151 1.05 -17.06 -12.04
CA LEU A 151 2.25 -17.35 -12.82
C LEU A 151 1.89 -17.88 -14.23
N SER A 152 2.71 -17.56 -15.22
CA SER A 152 2.56 -18.05 -16.60
C SER A 152 2.90 -19.52 -16.74
N ASP A 153 3.92 -19.98 -15.99
CA ASP A 153 4.21 -21.39 -15.79
C ASP A 153 3.67 -21.82 -14.42
N GLU A 154 2.79 -22.82 -14.42
CA GLU A 154 2.20 -23.36 -13.19
C GLU A 154 3.07 -24.51 -12.61
N ASN A 155 4.10 -24.97 -13.32
CA ASN A 155 4.99 -26.08 -12.94
C ASN A 155 6.24 -25.67 -12.14
N VAL A 156 6.14 -24.59 -11.37
CA VAL A 156 7.21 -24.09 -10.50
C VAL A 156 7.14 -24.71 -9.09
N ALA A 157 8.26 -24.69 -8.36
CA ALA A 157 8.33 -25.22 -6.99
C ALA A 157 7.41 -24.45 -6.02
N VAL A 158 7.35 -23.12 -6.16
CA VAL A 158 6.46 -22.23 -5.41
C VAL A 158 5.57 -21.46 -6.38
N ASN A 159 4.28 -21.79 -6.40
CA ASN A 159 3.29 -21.13 -7.25
C ASN A 159 2.62 -19.98 -6.48
N TRP A 160 2.34 -18.87 -7.16
CA TRP A 160 1.81 -17.64 -6.57
C TRP A 160 0.56 -17.14 -7.29
N THR A 161 -0.36 -16.54 -6.54
CA THR A 161 -1.43 -15.70 -7.13
C THR A 161 -1.64 -14.41 -6.35
N VAL A 162 -1.94 -13.33 -7.08
CA VAL A 162 -2.32 -12.04 -6.52
C VAL A 162 -3.71 -11.66 -7.07
N LYS A 163 -4.68 -11.47 -6.18
CA LYS A 163 -6.08 -11.16 -6.52
C LYS A 163 -6.46 -9.77 -6.06
N PHE A 164 -7.03 -9.00 -6.98
CA PHE A 164 -7.46 -7.62 -6.77
C PHE A 164 -8.99 -7.59 -6.73
N TYR A 165 -9.55 -7.23 -5.56
CA TYR A 165 -10.98 -7.11 -5.32
C TYR A 165 -11.35 -5.63 -5.16
N PRO A 166 -12.00 -5.00 -6.15
CA PRO A 166 -12.53 -3.66 -6.01
C PRO A 166 -13.56 -3.58 -4.88
N LYS A 167 -13.64 -2.42 -4.22
CA LYS A 167 -14.72 -2.06 -3.30
C LYS A 167 -16.08 -2.33 -3.96
N GLY A 168 -16.98 -2.98 -3.25
CA GLY A 168 -18.31 -3.37 -3.76
C GLY A 168 -18.36 -4.73 -4.47
N THR A 169 -17.23 -5.43 -4.65
CA THR A 169 -17.24 -6.87 -4.99
C THR A 169 -17.49 -7.72 -3.74
N THR A 170 -17.72 -9.03 -3.91
CA THR A 170 -17.72 -9.99 -2.81
C THR A 170 -16.34 -10.64 -2.67
N SER A 171 -15.99 -11.06 -1.45
CA SER A 171 -14.86 -11.94 -1.19
C SER A 171 -15.19 -12.86 -0.02
N GLN A 172 -14.40 -13.94 0.14
CA GLN A 172 -14.44 -14.78 1.34
C GLN A 172 -13.67 -14.17 2.53
N TYR A 173 -13.11 -12.97 2.36
CA TYR A 173 -12.17 -12.31 3.28
C TYR A 173 -12.76 -10.98 3.77
N GLN A 174 -13.93 -11.04 4.40
CA GLN A 174 -14.78 -9.87 4.65
C GLN A 174 -14.10 -8.79 5.50
N THR A 175 -14.17 -7.53 5.04
CA THR A 175 -13.59 -6.34 5.67
C THR A 175 -14.31 -5.86 6.94
N ASN A 176 -15.49 -6.42 7.20
CA ASN A 176 -16.42 -5.98 8.24
C ASN A 176 -17.11 -7.24 8.79
N ASP A 177 -17.56 -7.22 10.04
CA ASP A 177 -18.31 -8.35 10.64
C ASP A 177 -19.76 -8.49 10.09
N ASN A 178 -20.06 -7.86 8.94
CA ASN A 178 -21.33 -7.91 8.22
C ASN A 178 -21.17 -8.72 6.93
N VAL A 179 -22.00 -9.76 6.76
CA VAL A 179 -22.06 -10.58 5.55
C VAL A 179 -22.49 -9.72 4.36
N GLY A 180 -21.61 -9.51 3.37
CA GLY A 180 -21.92 -8.64 2.24
C GLY A 180 -20.75 -8.34 1.29
N LYS A 181 -20.86 -7.19 0.60
CA LYS A 181 -19.85 -6.67 -0.31
C LYS A 181 -18.69 -6.02 0.45
N ASN A 182 -17.46 -6.15 -0.05
CA ASN A 182 -16.25 -5.53 0.48
C ASN A 182 -16.44 -4.01 0.60
N SER A 183 -16.24 -3.44 1.79
CA SER A 183 -16.39 -1.99 2.02
C SER A 183 -15.18 -1.17 1.57
N GLN A 184 -14.07 -1.86 1.31
CA GLN A 184 -12.77 -1.36 0.86
C GLN A 184 -12.28 -2.15 -0.36
N ASN A 185 -11.27 -1.63 -1.05
CA ASN A 185 -10.48 -2.42 -1.99
C ASN A 185 -9.65 -3.46 -1.21
N LEU A 186 -9.54 -4.68 -1.72
CA LEU A 186 -8.66 -5.73 -1.17
C LEU A 186 -7.63 -6.20 -2.19
N ILE A 187 -6.43 -6.54 -1.72
CA ILE A 187 -5.44 -7.33 -2.44
C ILE A 187 -5.18 -8.58 -1.62
N VAL A 188 -5.31 -9.75 -2.24
CA VAL A 188 -5.04 -11.05 -1.60
C VAL A 188 -3.84 -11.67 -2.29
N ILE A 189 -2.81 -11.99 -1.51
CA ILE A 189 -1.62 -12.69 -1.97
C ILE A 189 -1.70 -14.13 -1.46
N TRP A 190 -1.41 -15.09 -2.32
CA TRP A 190 -1.36 -16.51 -1.97
C TRP A 190 -0.12 -17.15 -2.57
N THR A 191 0.50 -18.04 -1.81
CA THR A 191 1.60 -18.91 -2.23
C THR A 191 1.31 -20.37 -1.91
N SER A 192 1.78 -21.29 -2.76
CA SER A 192 1.75 -22.73 -2.46
C SER A 192 2.66 -23.08 -1.28
N ASN A 193 3.70 -22.29 -1.00
CA ASN A 193 4.58 -22.48 0.15
C ASN A 193 3.77 -22.37 1.45
N ASN A 194 3.67 -23.48 2.19
CA ASN A 194 2.80 -23.65 3.37
C ASN A 194 1.31 -23.31 3.14
N SER A 195 0.87 -23.21 1.87
CA SER A 195 -0.45 -22.71 1.47
C SER A 195 -0.81 -21.34 2.10
N TYR A 196 0.18 -20.46 2.26
CA TYR A 196 0.02 -19.20 2.96
C TYR A 196 -0.83 -18.20 2.15
N THR A 197 -1.71 -17.48 2.86
CA THR A 197 -2.56 -16.42 2.29
C THR A 197 -2.48 -15.18 3.14
N GLU A 198 -2.32 -14.01 2.53
CA GLU A 198 -2.44 -12.70 3.18
C GLU A 198 -3.55 -11.88 2.51
N VAL A 199 -4.28 -11.12 3.30
CA VAL A 199 -5.38 -10.27 2.86
C VAL A 199 -5.10 -8.84 3.28
N PHE A 200 -4.86 -7.96 2.31
CA PHE A 200 -4.62 -6.54 2.54
C PHE A 200 -5.85 -5.71 2.20
N ALA A 201 -6.31 -4.87 3.12
CA ALA A 201 -7.38 -3.91 2.90
C ALA A 201 -6.81 -2.50 2.70
N GLN A 202 -7.32 -1.77 1.69
CA GLN A 202 -6.94 -0.37 1.46
C GLN A 202 -7.64 0.53 2.49
N THR A 203 -6.91 0.95 3.52
CA THR A 203 -7.42 1.81 4.60
C THR A 203 -7.44 3.30 4.23
N SER A 204 -6.86 3.68 3.09
CA SER A 204 -6.99 5.02 2.50
C SER A 204 -6.76 5.01 0.99
N THR A 205 -7.78 5.38 0.21
CA THR A 205 -7.72 5.57 -1.27
C THR A 205 -7.03 6.87 -1.70
N LYS A 206 -6.55 7.69 -0.75
CA LYS A 206 -5.75 8.87 -1.06
C LYS A 206 -4.30 8.47 -1.27
N VAL A 207 -3.96 8.25 -2.54
CA VAL A 207 -2.63 8.60 -3.03
C VAL A 207 -2.37 10.06 -2.68
N PRO A 208 -1.33 10.40 -1.89
CA PRO A 208 -0.97 11.77 -1.65
C PRO A 208 -0.25 12.33 -2.89
N VAL A 209 -1.02 12.72 -3.92
CA VAL A 209 -0.55 13.78 -4.84
C VAL A 209 -0.54 15.07 -4.02
N VAL A 210 0.48 15.22 -3.18
CA VAL A 210 0.72 16.45 -2.42
C VAL A 210 1.34 17.46 -3.36
N LYS A 211 0.52 18.02 -4.26
CA LYS A 211 0.64 19.46 -4.49
C LYS A 211 0.53 20.11 -3.10
N ALA A 212 1.57 20.83 -2.69
CA ALA A 212 1.74 21.34 -1.34
C ALA A 212 0.43 21.92 -0.77
N LYS A 213 -0.22 21.15 0.10
CA LYS A 213 -1.43 21.56 0.82
C LYS A 213 -1.42 20.93 2.21
N THR A 214 -0.63 21.57 3.06
CA THR A 214 -0.77 21.68 4.52
C THR A 214 -1.52 20.53 5.20
N VAL A 215 -0.76 19.53 5.66
CA VAL A 215 -1.26 18.46 6.53
C VAL A 215 -1.69 19.07 7.88
N LYS A 216 -2.74 18.52 8.51
CA LYS A 216 -3.10 18.91 9.89
C LYS A 216 -1.89 18.75 10.83
N THR A 217 -1.73 19.71 11.73
CA THR A 217 -0.42 20.17 12.23
C THR A 217 0.12 19.39 13.42
N GLY A 218 0.80 18.26 13.19
CA GLY A 218 1.50 17.52 14.25
C GLY A 218 2.33 16.32 13.77
N LEU A 219 3.34 15.94 14.56
CA LEU A 219 4.02 14.66 14.43
C LEU A 219 3.09 13.47 14.78
N ASN A 220 3.25 12.35 14.09
CA ASN A 220 2.57 11.10 14.38
C ASN A 220 3.58 10.00 14.73
N LEU A 221 3.87 9.87 16.03
CA LEU A 221 4.86 8.90 16.52
C LEU A 221 4.48 7.45 16.23
N SER A 222 3.20 7.10 16.24
CA SER A 222 2.74 5.72 15.95
C SER A 222 2.99 5.31 14.50
N GLN A 223 3.05 6.28 13.59
CA GLN A 223 3.51 6.06 12.21
C GLN A 223 5.05 5.99 12.16
N ILE A 224 5.74 6.95 12.80
CA ILE A 224 7.21 7.06 12.74
C ILE A 224 7.89 5.81 13.34
N SER A 225 7.43 5.29 14.48
CA SER A 225 7.96 4.07 15.11
C SER A 225 7.70 2.78 14.31
N LYS A 226 6.88 2.86 13.25
CA LYS A 226 6.62 1.79 12.27
C LYS A 226 7.28 2.08 10.92
N ASN A 227 8.31 2.94 10.89
CA ASN A 227 9.01 3.39 9.69
C ASN A 227 8.12 4.12 8.65
N ASN A 228 6.97 4.66 9.07
CA ASN A 228 6.18 5.58 8.26
C ASN A 228 6.48 7.02 8.68
N PHE A 229 7.43 7.61 7.99
CA PHE A 229 7.98 8.92 8.31
C PHE A 229 7.18 10.09 7.70
N SER A 230 5.96 9.86 7.18
CA SER A 230 5.16 10.86 6.46
C SER A 230 4.92 12.16 7.27
N SER A 231 4.85 12.07 8.59
CA SER A 231 4.68 13.25 9.45
C SER A 231 5.98 14.02 9.72
N LEU A 232 7.16 13.44 9.45
CA LEU A 232 8.44 14.16 9.44
C LEU A 232 8.64 15.03 8.20
N VAL A 233 8.04 14.66 7.06
CA VAL A 233 8.25 15.35 5.76
C VAL A 233 8.03 16.86 5.89
N GLY A 234 9.00 17.64 5.39
CA GLY A 234 9.00 19.10 5.44
C GLY A 234 10.38 19.68 5.81
N THR A 235 10.44 21.00 5.90
CA THR A 235 11.62 21.73 6.37
C THR A 235 11.56 21.92 7.88
N TRP A 236 12.66 21.61 8.55
CA TRP A 236 12.88 21.81 9.97
C TRP A 236 14.01 22.81 10.11
N LYS A 237 13.82 23.88 10.90
CA LYS A 237 14.82 24.94 11.08
C LYS A 237 15.24 25.02 12.55
N ASN A 238 16.54 25.08 12.78
CA ASN A 238 17.09 25.45 14.08
C ASN A 238 16.98 26.96 14.26
N ASN A 239 16.36 27.42 15.36
CA ASN A 239 16.14 28.85 15.58
C ASN A 239 17.38 29.57 16.14
N HIS A 240 18.36 28.84 16.67
CA HIS A 240 19.60 29.38 17.25
C HIS A 240 20.66 29.67 16.17
N ASP A 241 20.92 28.73 15.25
CA ASP A 241 21.94 28.90 14.19
C ASP A 241 21.37 29.05 12.77
N GLY A 242 20.04 28.94 12.62
CA GLY A 242 19.35 29.12 11.34
C GLY A 242 19.43 27.94 10.37
N LYS A 243 20.17 26.87 10.69
CA LYS A 243 20.35 25.70 9.80
C LYS A 243 19.02 24.98 9.56
N THR A 244 18.94 24.28 8.42
CA THR A 244 17.73 23.56 8.01
C THR A 244 18.01 22.10 7.68
N ILE A 245 17.13 21.22 8.19
CA ILE A 245 17.02 19.82 7.76
C ILE A 245 15.77 19.71 6.88
N VAL A 246 15.91 19.20 5.65
CA VAL A 246 14.80 19.01 4.72
C VAL A 246 14.51 17.51 4.62
N VAL A 247 13.47 17.04 5.31
CA VAL A 247 13.06 15.63 5.28
C VAL A 247 12.20 15.41 4.04
N THR A 248 12.66 14.54 3.14
CA THR A 248 11.93 14.18 1.91
C THR A 248 10.89 13.09 2.17
N ASN A 249 10.04 12.83 1.19
CA ASN A 249 9.10 11.71 1.19
C ASN A 249 9.74 10.36 0.76
N LYS A 250 11.05 10.33 0.48
CA LYS A 250 11.75 9.09 0.09
C LYS A 250 12.16 8.31 1.33
N ILE A 251 11.95 7.00 1.30
CA ILE A 251 12.45 6.07 2.31
C ILE A 251 13.62 5.29 1.73
N MET A 252 14.70 5.15 2.49
CA MET A 252 15.81 4.26 2.19
C MET A 252 15.72 3.04 3.11
N ASN A 253 16.01 1.86 2.57
CA ASN A 253 16.26 0.65 3.36
C ASN A 253 17.77 0.56 3.64
N ALA A 254 18.15 0.03 4.79
CA ALA A 254 19.54 -0.29 5.07
C ALA A 254 20.05 -1.36 4.07
N PRO A 255 21.26 -1.22 3.50
CA PRO A 255 21.94 -2.27 2.75
C PRO A 255 22.13 -3.56 3.58
N ALA A 256 22.25 -4.70 2.91
CA ALA A 256 22.41 -6.00 3.58
C ALA A 256 23.73 -6.15 4.35
N ASP A 257 24.75 -5.35 4.02
CA ASP A 257 26.04 -5.24 4.70
C ASP A 257 26.06 -4.14 5.79
N SER A 258 24.93 -3.49 6.05
CA SER A 258 24.84 -2.43 7.06
C SER A 258 24.89 -2.99 8.49
N ASN A 259 25.84 -2.50 9.29
CA ASN A 259 26.02 -2.92 10.68
C ASN A 259 25.09 -2.21 11.68
N VAL A 260 24.12 -1.40 11.22
CA VAL A 260 23.24 -0.61 12.09
C VAL A 260 21.90 -1.31 12.35
N ALA A 261 21.36 -1.14 13.55
CA ALA A 261 20.15 -1.85 13.98
C ALA A 261 18.84 -1.39 13.32
N TRP A 262 18.84 -0.24 12.62
CA TRP A 262 17.66 0.29 11.92
C TRP A 262 17.63 -0.20 10.47
N SER A 263 16.50 -0.78 10.04
CA SER A 263 16.34 -1.27 8.67
C SER A 263 15.83 -0.23 7.68
N LYS A 264 15.31 0.93 8.14
CA LYS A 264 14.72 1.98 7.28
C LYS A 264 14.91 3.38 7.85
N GLY A 265 14.96 4.38 6.97
CA GLY A 265 15.04 5.79 7.36
C GLY A 265 14.49 6.74 6.29
N ALA A 266 14.06 7.93 6.71
CA ALA A 266 13.57 8.99 5.84
C ALA A 266 14.72 9.82 5.27
N VAL A 267 14.86 9.85 3.95
CA VAL A 267 15.96 10.51 3.25
C VAL A 267 15.90 12.03 3.40
N LEU A 268 17.05 12.63 3.68
CA LEU A 268 17.26 14.07 3.75
C LEU A 268 17.65 14.64 2.38
N SER A 269 17.28 15.88 2.10
CA SER A 269 17.67 16.57 0.86
C SER A 269 18.99 17.32 1.03
N GLY A 270 19.95 17.08 0.14
CA GLY A 270 21.21 17.82 0.08
C GLY A 270 22.25 17.46 1.16
N ALA A 271 21.96 16.46 2.01
CA ALA A 271 22.89 15.89 2.98
C ALA A 271 23.34 14.52 2.46
N GLU A 272 24.63 14.40 2.14
CA GLU A 272 25.26 13.17 1.63
C GLU A 272 26.62 12.96 2.28
N HIS A 273 26.87 11.73 2.76
CA HIS A 273 28.17 11.27 3.21
C HIS A 273 28.71 10.26 2.20
N ASN A 274 29.83 10.60 1.54
CA ASN A 274 30.48 9.77 0.52
C ASN A 274 29.54 9.31 -0.62
N GLY A 275 28.59 10.16 -1.04
CA GLY A 275 27.60 9.85 -2.08
C GLY A 275 26.41 9.01 -1.61
N TYR A 276 26.29 8.73 -0.31
CA TYR A 276 25.11 8.12 0.30
C TYR A 276 24.31 9.20 1.03
N PRO A 277 23.01 9.37 0.75
CA PRO A 277 22.20 10.39 1.39
C PRO A 277 21.97 10.06 2.87
N ASP A 278 21.91 11.10 3.69
CA ASP A 278 21.54 10.94 5.09
C ASP A 278 20.06 10.61 5.26
N VAL A 279 19.77 9.92 6.34
CA VAL A 279 18.43 9.47 6.72
C VAL A 279 18.14 9.75 8.19
N ILE A 280 16.88 9.98 8.50
CA ILE A 280 16.35 9.92 9.87
C ILE A 280 15.76 8.54 10.12
N THR A 281 16.26 7.83 11.12
CA THR A 281 15.72 6.54 11.59
C THR A 281 14.83 6.73 12.81
N ALA A 282 14.06 5.71 13.18
CA ALA A 282 13.19 5.73 14.35
C ALA A 282 13.33 4.44 15.17
N GLY A 283 13.43 4.59 16.49
CA GLY A 283 13.28 3.52 17.46
C GLY A 283 11.84 3.41 18.00
N LYS A 284 11.73 2.85 19.19
CA LYS A 284 10.45 2.70 19.91
C LYS A 284 9.98 4.04 20.48
N ILE A 285 8.67 4.13 20.75
CA ILE A 285 8.09 5.25 21.50
C ILE A 285 8.36 5.01 22.99
N THR A 286 8.98 5.99 23.65
CA THR A 286 9.24 5.99 25.10
C THR A 286 8.80 7.34 25.63
N ASN A 287 7.99 7.36 26.71
CA ASN A 287 7.56 8.60 27.39
C ASN A 287 7.00 9.71 26.48
N GLY A 288 6.31 9.32 25.39
CA GLY A 288 5.71 10.27 24.45
C GLY A 288 6.65 10.88 23.40
N TYR A 289 7.88 10.38 23.27
CA TYR A 289 8.82 10.74 22.20
C TYR A 289 9.46 9.47 21.58
N ILE A 290 10.26 9.64 20.53
CA ILE A 290 11.06 8.56 19.91
C ILE A 290 12.54 8.93 19.99
N GLN A 291 13.38 7.97 20.38
CA GLN A 291 14.81 8.01 20.12
C GLN A 291 15.10 7.29 18.79
N GLY A 292 15.87 7.92 17.93
CA GLY A 292 16.34 7.40 16.66
C GLY A 292 17.75 7.91 16.37
N GLY A 293 18.15 7.90 15.11
CA GLY A 293 19.41 8.46 14.64
C GLY A 293 19.23 9.34 13.41
N ILE A 294 20.25 10.17 13.16
CA ILE A 294 20.48 10.88 11.90
C ILE A 294 21.86 10.50 11.38
N GLY A 295 21.98 10.19 10.09
CA GLY A 295 23.24 9.71 9.50
C GLY A 295 23.00 8.80 8.30
N THR A 296 23.94 7.91 7.98
CA THR A 296 23.95 7.14 6.73
C THR A 296 23.98 5.64 6.96
N PHE A 297 23.32 4.88 6.08
CA PHE A 297 23.36 3.42 6.11
C PHE A 297 24.62 2.79 5.49
N HIS A 298 25.60 3.61 5.08
CA HIS A 298 26.81 3.15 4.40
C HIS A 298 27.72 2.30 5.30
N ALA A 299 27.88 1.03 4.93
CA ALA A 299 28.60 0.01 5.70
C ALA A 299 30.12 0.27 5.89
N LYS A 300 30.73 1.14 5.07
CA LYS A 300 32.17 1.43 5.09
C LYS A 300 32.53 2.76 5.77
N VAL A 301 31.59 3.39 6.49
CA VAL A 301 31.93 4.52 7.39
C VAL A 301 32.69 3.96 8.59
N LEU A 302 33.88 4.50 8.86
CA LEU A 302 34.64 4.18 10.06
C LEU A 302 34.09 4.99 11.25
N GLY A 303 33.54 4.31 12.25
CA GLY A 303 32.94 4.93 13.45
C GLY A 303 31.42 4.70 13.52
N SER A 304 30.71 5.56 14.25
CA SER A 304 29.24 5.52 14.27
C SER A 304 28.70 6.19 13.00
N SER A 305 27.99 5.45 12.15
CA SER A 305 27.32 6.02 10.97
C SER A 305 26.07 6.84 11.31
N PHE A 306 25.69 6.94 12.59
CA PHE A 306 24.53 7.67 13.09
C PHE A 306 24.85 8.46 14.36
N ASP A 307 24.42 9.72 14.39
CA ASP A 307 24.33 10.54 15.58
C ASP A 307 22.96 10.37 16.26
N PRO A 308 22.88 10.49 17.61
CA PRO A 308 21.60 10.42 18.32
C PRO A 308 20.61 11.51 17.90
N LEU A 309 19.35 11.14 17.69
CA LEU A 309 18.26 12.05 17.38
C LEU A 309 17.06 11.77 18.28
N THR A 310 16.46 12.81 18.86
CA THR A 310 15.17 12.69 19.56
C THR A 310 14.07 13.37 18.75
N ILE A 311 12.99 12.64 18.47
CA ILE A 311 11.80 13.10 17.74
C ILE A 311 10.69 13.34 18.77
N ILE A 312 10.31 14.60 18.98
CA ILE A 312 9.40 15.00 20.06
C ILE A 312 8.20 15.75 19.47
N PRO A 313 6.96 15.30 19.68
CA PRO A 313 5.78 16.02 19.25
C PRO A 313 5.58 17.29 20.10
N LYS A 314 4.79 18.22 19.59
CA LYS A 314 4.30 19.33 20.42
C LYS A 314 3.59 18.82 21.67
N ASN A 315 3.67 19.61 22.74
CA ASN A 315 3.09 19.40 24.06
C ASN A 315 3.68 18.22 24.88
N VAL A 316 4.88 17.72 24.51
CA VAL A 316 5.64 16.72 25.28
C VAL A 316 7.01 17.30 25.64
N LYS A 317 7.39 17.34 26.92
CA LYS A 317 8.77 17.70 27.32
C LYS A 317 9.68 16.48 27.36
N LEU A 318 10.96 16.66 27.00
CA LEU A 318 11.97 15.62 27.14
C LEU A 318 12.34 15.36 28.62
N SER A 319 12.45 16.44 29.39
CA SER A 319 12.79 16.46 30.82
C SER A 319 12.33 17.77 31.47
N ASN A 320 12.54 17.92 32.78
CA ASN A 320 12.33 19.21 33.46
C ASN A 320 13.31 20.30 33.00
N SER A 321 14.48 19.92 32.48
CA SER A 321 15.49 20.82 31.93
C SER A 321 15.30 21.09 30.43
N ASP A 322 14.23 20.59 29.81
CA ASP A 322 13.89 20.87 28.41
C ASP A 322 13.46 22.34 28.26
N ASP A 323 14.41 23.15 27.78
CA ASP A 323 14.34 24.58 27.48
C ASP A 323 13.89 24.87 26.03
N SER A 324 13.63 23.84 25.22
CA SER A 324 13.11 24.01 23.87
C SER A 324 11.62 24.41 23.86
N ASP A 325 11.17 25.07 22.78
CA ASP A 325 9.76 25.44 22.60
C ASP A 325 8.90 24.20 22.40
N TYR A 326 8.39 23.67 23.52
CA TYR A 326 7.58 22.48 23.56
C TYR A 326 6.16 22.67 23.00
N THR A 327 5.74 23.88 22.63
CA THR A 327 4.46 24.10 21.92
C THR A 327 4.54 23.65 20.45
N ARG A 328 5.74 23.30 19.98
CA ARG A 328 6.04 22.88 18.61
C ARG A 328 6.61 21.46 18.55
N ASP A 329 6.41 20.83 17.40
CA ASP A 329 7.10 19.59 17.03
C ASP A 329 8.60 19.89 16.89
N ARG A 330 9.45 18.99 17.39
CA ARG A 330 10.91 19.15 17.48
C ARG A 330 11.68 17.92 17.02
N LEU A 331 12.82 18.19 16.40
CA LEU A 331 13.93 17.26 16.21
C LEU A 331 15.11 17.78 17.03
N ILE A 332 15.58 17.02 18.03
CA ILE A 332 16.71 17.39 18.87
C ILE A 332 17.93 16.56 18.42
N LEU A 333 18.92 17.23 17.81
CA LEU A 333 20.19 16.58 17.45
C LEU A 333 21.02 16.25 18.70
N GLY A 334 21.89 15.25 18.63
CA GLY A 334 22.71 14.79 19.77
C GLY A 334 21.88 14.28 20.95
N GLY A 335 20.59 13.95 20.73
CA GLY A 335 19.67 13.50 21.78
C GLY A 335 19.42 14.49 22.93
N GLY A 336 19.84 15.76 22.80
CA GLY A 336 19.79 16.78 23.84
C GLY A 336 21.04 16.84 24.74
N GLN A 337 22.09 16.05 24.46
CA GLN A 337 23.32 16.02 25.26
C GLN A 337 24.10 17.36 25.24
N GLY A 338 23.91 18.19 24.22
CA GLY A 338 24.53 19.52 24.08
C GLY A 338 23.59 20.69 24.40
N GLY A 339 22.44 20.42 25.00
CA GLY A 339 21.38 21.41 25.28
C GLY A 339 20.17 21.24 24.37
N THR A 340 18.99 21.11 24.96
CA THR A 340 17.73 20.83 24.25
C THR A 340 17.30 21.95 23.31
N GLY A 341 17.31 23.20 23.77
CA GLY A 341 16.87 24.36 22.99
C GLY A 341 17.81 24.74 21.85
N THR A 342 19.12 24.70 22.09
CA THR A 342 20.16 24.99 21.09
C THR A 342 20.25 23.93 20.00
N GLN A 343 19.95 22.66 20.32
CA GLN A 343 19.92 21.55 19.37
C GLN A 343 18.55 21.32 18.71
N ALA A 344 17.52 22.09 19.07
CA ALA A 344 16.16 21.93 18.56
C ALA A 344 15.95 22.51 17.15
N TYR A 345 15.54 21.65 16.23
CA TYR A 345 14.98 22.04 14.93
C TYR A 345 13.45 21.95 14.98
N TYR A 346 12.79 22.97 14.47
CA TYR A 346 11.33 23.11 14.50
C TYR A 346 10.75 23.05 13.10
N LYS A 347 9.64 22.32 12.95
CA LYS A 347 8.90 22.27 11.69
C LYS A 347 8.41 23.68 11.30
N GLN A 348 8.64 24.04 10.04
CA GLN A 348 8.22 25.32 9.43
C GLN A 348 6.82 25.21 8.82
#